data_AF-A0A7W7C8V2-F1
#
_entry.id   AF-A0A7W7C8V2-F1
#
_cell.length_a   1.000
_cell.length_b   1.000
_cell.length_c   1.000
_cell.angle_alpha   90.00
_cell.angle_beta   90.00
_cell.angle_gamma   90.00
#
_symmetry.space_group_name_H-M   'P 1'
#
loop_
_entity.id
_entity.type
_entity.pdbx_description
1 polymer ?
#
loop_
_entity_poly.entity_id
_entity_poly.type
_entity_poly.pdbx_seq_one_letter_code
_entity_poly.pdbx_strand_id
1 'polypeptide(L)'
;MKPHPALALLLASLVACGTQQAGDPPVTDPIEVELDIYSGMPNPTWVLSATDSTELRRRIEALPTTKAAAPAENLGYRGFLVRLAEGAEPARVRQVVQLADKSARDAGDRGLERWLLGTGRGKVGEDVVAVVEKELG
;
A
#
# COMPACT_ATOMS: atom_id res chain seq x y z
N MET A 1 -70.08 6.41 25.40
CA MET A 1 -69.52 6.65 24.05
C MET A 1 -68.03 6.89 24.20
N LYS A 2 -67.19 6.00 23.66
CA LYS A 2 -65.72 6.06 23.72
C LYS A 2 -65.18 6.78 22.48
N PRO A 3 -64.26 7.75 22.59
CA PRO A 3 -63.55 8.27 21.43
C PRO A 3 -62.41 7.31 21.02
N HIS A 4 -62.29 7.06 19.72
CA HIS A 4 -61.14 6.41 19.10
C HIS A 4 -60.08 7.46 18.70
N PRO A 5 -58.80 7.07 18.60
CA PRO A 5 -57.68 8.00 18.48
C PRO A 5 -57.39 8.40 17.04
N ALA A 6 -57.05 9.68 16.82
CA ALA A 6 -56.41 10.15 15.60
C ALA A 6 -54.93 10.43 15.91
N LEU A 7 -54.07 9.44 15.66
CA LEU A 7 -52.62 9.57 15.76
C LEU A 7 -52.08 9.95 14.38
N ALA A 8 -51.88 11.24 14.14
CA ALA A 8 -51.27 11.75 12.93
C ALA A 8 -49.74 11.70 13.05
N LEU A 9 -49.12 10.85 12.22
CA LEU A 9 -47.69 10.87 11.90
C LEU A 9 -47.32 12.19 11.23
N LEU A 10 -46.22 12.82 11.65
CA LEU A 10 -45.41 13.68 10.78
C LEU A 10 -43.95 13.64 11.26
N LEU A 11 -43.20 12.76 10.59
CA LEU A 11 -41.74 12.71 10.62
C LEU A 11 -41.21 13.88 9.77
N ALA A 12 -40.53 14.83 10.42
CA ALA A 12 -39.71 15.82 9.73
C ALA A 12 -38.25 15.37 9.79
N SER A 13 -37.82 14.59 8.79
CA SER A 13 -36.41 14.27 8.58
C SER A 13 -35.73 15.40 7.83
N LEU A 14 -34.99 16.25 8.57
CA LEU A 14 -34.03 17.19 7.99
C LEU A 14 -32.82 16.38 7.48
N VAL A 15 -32.80 16.11 6.17
CA VAL A 15 -31.61 15.62 5.48
C VAL A 15 -30.63 16.79 5.39
N ALA A 16 -29.71 16.87 6.35
CA ALA A 16 -28.52 17.68 6.18
C ALA A 16 -27.63 17.00 5.13
N CYS A 17 -27.69 17.48 3.87
CA CYS A 17 -26.62 17.25 2.90
C CYS A 17 -25.37 17.98 3.41
N GLY A 18 -24.67 17.36 4.35
CA GLY A 18 -23.30 17.72 4.66
C GLY A 18 -22.44 17.26 3.49
N THR A 19 -22.15 18.19 2.57
CA THR A 19 -21.06 18.03 1.61
C THR A 19 -19.78 17.92 2.42
N GLN A 20 -19.34 16.69 2.71
CA GLN A 20 -17.99 16.46 3.23
C GLN A 20 -17.02 16.85 2.12
N GLN A 21 -16.58 18.11 2.17
CA GLN A 21 -15.36 18.54 1.50
C GLN A 21 -14.25 17.70 2.10
N ALA A 22 -13.87 16.63 1.40
CA ALA A 22 -12.59 16.00 1.61
C ALA A 22 -11.57 17.10 1.33
N GLY A 23 -11.01 17.69 2.39
CA GLY A 23 -9.81 18.51 2.25
C GLY A 23 -8.79 17.70 1.48
N ASP A 24 -8.03 18.34 0.60
CA ASP A 24 -6.96 17.68 -0.13
C ASP A 24 -6.17 16.80 0.84
N PRO A 25 -5.98 15.51 0.52
CA PRO A 25 -5.16 14.66 1.38
C PRO A 25 -3.83 15.38 1.58
N PRO A 26 -3.25 15.34 2.81
CA PRO A 26 -1.96 15.96 3.05
C PRO A 26 -1.00 15.52 1.95
N VAL A 27 -0.44 16.48 1.21
CA VAL A 27 0.50 16.21 0.12
C VAL A 27 1.66 15.47 0.74
N THR A 28 1.66 14.16 0.56
CA THR A 28 2.67 13.29 1.10
C THR A 28 3.76 13.18 0.05
N ASP A 29 5.01 13.21 0.47
CA ASP A 29 6.13 13.08 -0.46
C ASP A 29 5.94 11.84 -1.33
N PRO A 30 6.13 11.97 -2.66
CA PRO A 30 5.95 10.87 -3.58
C PRO A 30 6.91 9.73 -3.22
N ILE A 31 6.38 8.50 -3.24
CA ILE A 31 7.17 7.31 -2.96
C ILE A 31 7.68 6.73 -4.28
N GLU A 32 8.99 6.51 -4.36
CA GLU A 32 9.62 5.78 -5.46
C GLU A 32 9.70 4.30 -5.09
N VAL A 33 9.36 3.43 -6.04
CA VAL A 33 9.43 1.98 -5.91
C VAL A 33 10.33 1.44 -7.01
N GLU A 34 11.30 0.61 -6.61
CA GLU A 34 12.12 -0.19 -7.50
C GLU A 34 11.81 -1.68 -7.24
N LEU A 35 11.50 -2.40 -8.30
CA LEU A 35 11.40 -3.86 -8.25
C LEU A 35 12.81 -4.44 -8.28
N ASP A 36 13.25 -4.97 -7.15
CA ASP A 36 14.58 -5.56 -7.03
C ASP A 36 14.59 -6.98 -7.60
N ILE A 37 15.00 -7.11 -8.86
CA ILE A 37 15.01 -8.37 -9.59
C ILE A 37 16.33 -8.56 -10.35
N TYR A 38 17.17 -9.47 -9.86
CA TYR A 38 18.45 -9.76 -10.49
C TYR A 38 18.26 -10.60 -11.76
N SER A 39 18.03 -9.92 -12.88
CA SER A 39 17.70 -10.48 -14.19
C SER A 39 18.75 -10.23 -15.29
N GLY A 40 19.76 -9.39 -15.01
CA GLY A 40 20.71 -8.88 -16.00
C GLY A 40 20.24 -7.62 -16.74
N MET A 41 18.99 -7.20 -16.52
CA MET A 41 18.44 -5.92 -16.98
C MET A 41 18.42 -4.89 -15.84
N PRO A 42 18.34 -3.58 -16.14
CA PRO A 42 18.03 -2.58 -15.12
C PRO A 42 16.72 -2.89 -14.38
N ASN A 43 16.71 -2.68 -13.07
CA ASN A 43 15.51 -2.88 -12.26
C ASN A 43 14.40 -1.90 -12.70
N PRO A 44 13.15 -2.37 -12.88
CA PRO A 44 12.03 -1.49 -13.14
C PRO A 44 11.76 -0.56 -11.95
N THR A 45 11.57 0.73 -12.24
CA THR A 45 11.31 1.77 -11.23
C THR A 45 10.12 2.63 -11.62
N TRP A 46 9.27 2.97 -10.65
CA TRP A 46 8.13 3.87 -10.83
C TRP A 46 7.86 4.71 -9.58
N VAL A 47 7.13 5.81 -9.76
CA VAL A 47 6.67 6.66 -8.66
C VAL A 47 5.19 6.38 -8.41
N LEU A 48 4.82 6.22 -7.15
CA LEU A 48 3.44 5.99 -6.74
C LEU A 48 2.59 7.26 -6.88
N SER A 49 1.30 7.08 -7.12
CA SER A 49 0.33 8.18 -7.01
C SER A 49 0.28 8.69 -5.57
N ALA A 50 -0.28 9.89 -5.34
CA ALA A 50 -0.47 10.41 -3.98
C ALA A 50 -1.37 9.49 -3.13
N THR A 51 -2.40 8.90 -3.75
CA THR A 51 -3.31 7.94 -3.13
C THR A 51 -2.57 6.65 -2.74
N ASP A 52 -1.79 6.08 -3.65
CA ASP A 52 -1.01 4.87 -3.38
C ASP A 52 0.11 5.13 -2.36
N SER A 53 0.71 6.32 -2.37
CA SER A 53 1.72 6.72 -1.40
C SER A 53 1.14 6.76 0.02
N THR A 54 -0.04 7.37 0.17
CA THR A 54 -0.79 7.37 1.43
C THR A 54 -1.14 5.94 1.87
N GLU A 55 -1.64 5.13 0.94
CA GLU A 55 -2.05 3.75 1.22
C GLU A 55 -0.87 2.86 1.63
N LEU A 56 0.30 3.02 1.01
CA LEU A 56 1.49 2.26 1.37
C LEU A 56 1.97 2.58 2.78
N ARG A 57 2.02 3.86 3.16
CA ARG A 57 2.37 4.28 4.54
C ARG A 57 1.42 3.65 5.54
N ARG A 58 0.10 3.76 5.29
CA ARG A 58 -0.95 3.15 6.12
C ARG A 58 -0.75 1.64 6.27
N ARG A 59 -0.46 0.93 5.17
CA ARG A 59 -0.20 -0.52 5.21
C ARG A 59 1.01 -0.85 6.07
N ILE A 60 2.14 -0.17 5.87
CA ILE A 60 3.38 -0.40 6.62
C ILE A 60 3.20 -0.11 8.11
N GLU A 61 2.52 0.99 8.45
CA GLU A 61 2.25 1.38 9.85
C GLU A 61 1.36 0.38 10.58
N ALA A 62 0.41 -0.22 9.86
CA ALA A 62 -0.50 -1.23 10.40
C ALA A 62 0.16 -2.61 10.61
N LEU A 63 1.35 -2.85 10.04
CA LEU A 63 2.05 -4.11 10.22
C LEU A 63 2.63 -4.23 11.64
N PRO A 64 2.55 -5.42 12.26
CA PRO A 64 3.15 -5.67 13.56
C PRO A 64 4.68 -5.58 13.49
N THR A 65 5.30 -5.14 14.59
CA THR A 65 6.77 -5.13 14.71
C THR A 65 7.30 -6.56 14.81
N THR A 66 8.49 -6.79 14.25
CA THR A 66 9.14 -8.10 14.29
C THR A 66 10.65 -7.99 14.49
N LYS A 67 11.28 -9.10 14.86
CA LYS A 67 12.74 -9.28 14.89
C LYS A 67 13.24 -10.19 13.75
N ALA A 68 12.32 -10.64 12.89
CA ALA A 68 12.68 -11.45 11.73
C ALA A 68 13.61 -10.66 10.80
N ALA A 69 14.67 -11.31 10.34
CA ALA A 69 15.51 -10.76 9.28
C ALA A 69 14.83 -10.93 7.93
N ALA A 70 15.17 -10.08 6.95
CA ALA A 70 14.75 -10.33 5.60
C ALA A 70 15.39 -11.63 5.05
N PRO A 71 14.68 -12.33 4.14
CA PRO A 71 15.22 -13.52 3.52
C PRO A 71 16.44 -13.21 2.66
N ALA A 72 17.36 -14.18 2.57
CA ALA A 72 18.67 -14.03 1.94
C ALA A 72 18.62 -13.53 0.48
N GLU A 73 19.65 -12.78 0.10
CA GLU A 73 19.89 -12.28 -1.26
C GLU A 73 20.21 -13.46 -2.19
N ASN A 74 19.26 -13.80 -3.07
CA ASN A 74 19.37 -14.86 -4.06
C ASN A 74 19.29 -14.27 -5.48
N LEU A 75 19.59 -15.06 -6.51
CA LEU A 75 19.26 -14.69 -7.90
C LEU A 75 17.74 -14.59 -8.08
N GLY A 76 17.29 -13.75 -9.04
CA GLY A 76 15.87 -13.57 -9.35
C GLY A 76 15.19 -12.50 -8.48
N TYR A 77 13.95 -12.77 -8.04
CA TYR A 77 13.12 -11.81 -7.29
C TYR A 77 13.59 -11.63 -5.84
N ARG A 78 13.90 -10.37 -5.46
CA ARG A 78 14.48 -9.99 -4.16
C ARG A 78 13.62 -9.01 -3.37
N GLY A 79 12.40 -8.75 -3.83
CA GLY A 79 11.45 -7.85 -3.19
C GLY A 79 11.35 -6.51 -3.90
N PHE A 80 10.95 -5.50 -3.12
CA PHE A 80 10.88 -4.11 -3.56
C PHE A 80 11.77 -3.25 -2.68
N LEU A 81 12.40 -2.26 -3.30
CA LEU A 81 13.03 -1.13 -2.61
C LEU A 81 12.06 0.05 -2.69
N VAL A 82 11.69 0.59 -1.53
CA VAL A 82 10.67 1.63 -1.40
C VAL A 82 11.29 2.85 -0.73
N ARG A 83 11.40 3.95 -1.47
CA ARG A 83 11.92 5.21 -0.95
C ARG A 83 10.77 6.07 -0.42
N LEU A 84 10.60 6.10 0.90
CA LEU A 84 9.46 6.75 1.56
C LEU A 84 9.52 8.29 1.57
N ALA A 85 10.65 8.89 1.23
CA ALA A 85 10.82 10.33 1.07
C ALA A 85 12.02 10.60 0.16
N GLU A 86 12.02 11.72 -0.54
CA GLU A 86 13.13 12.09 -1.43
C GLU A 86 14.46 12.11 -0.65
N GLY A 87 15.49 11.46 -1.21
CA GLY A 87 16.81 11.36 -0.58
C GLY A 87 16.92 10.44 0.64
N ALA A 88 15.83 9.83 1.13
CA ALA A 88 15.88 8.87 2.23
C ALA A 88 16.42 7.51 1.76
N GLU A 89 17.07 6.75 2.64
CA GLU A 89 17.43 5.35 2.34
C GLU A 89 16.16 4.49 2.10
N PRO A 90 16.18 3.56 1.12
CA PRO A 90 15.00 2.77 0.80
C PRO A 90 14.70 1.71 1.87
N ALA A 91 13.42 1.52 2.15
CA ALA A 91 12.94 0.35 2.87
C ALA A 91 12.93 -0.87 1.94
N ARG A 92 13.31 -2.04 2.44
CA ARG A 92 13.22 -3.30 1.69
C ARG A 92 11.96 -4.05 2.07
N VAL A 93 11.14 -4.44 1.09
CA VAL A 93 9.89 -5.19 1.28
C VAL A 93 10.02 -6.60 0.68
N ARG A 94 10.08 -7.62 1.54
CA ARG A 94 10.03 -9.05 1.14
C ARG A 94 9.66 -9.93 2.35
N GLN A 95 8.37 -10.18 2.57
CA GLN A 95 7.77 -10.80 3.78
C GLN A 95 8.00 -10.03 5.08
N VAL A 96 9.13 -9.34 5.20
CA VAL A 96 9.45 -8.37 6.22
C VAL A 96 9.69 -7.03 5.52
N VAL A 97 9.18 -5.95 6.10
CA VAL A 97 9.55 -4.58 5.73
C VAL A 97 10.70 -4.15 6.64
N GLN A 98 11.91 -4.05 6.08
CA GLN A 98 13.05 -3.46 6.77
C GLN A 98 13.07 -1.96 6.48
N LEU A 99 12.90 -1.15 7.51
CA LEU A 99 12.90 0.31 7.42
C LEU A 99 14.34 0.85 7.53
N ALA A 100 14.53 2.09 7.07
CA ALA A 100 15.83 2.77 7.10
C ALA A 100 16.40 2.93 8.53
N ASP A 101 15.52 3.00 9.55
CA ASP A 101 15.88 3.06 10.96
C ASP A 101 16.27 1.69 11.57
N LYS A 102 16.38 0.65 10.73
CA LYS A 102 16.67 -0.75 11.10
C LYS A 102 15.57 -1.44 11.89
N SER A 103 14.40 -0.80 12.08
CA SER A 103 13.22 -1.49 12.56
C SER A 103 12.62 -2.39 11.47
N ALA A 104 11.89 -3.42 11.89
CA ALA A 104 11.29 -4.40 10.99
C ALA A 104 9.80 -4.57 11.28
N ARG A 105 9.01 -4.71 10.21
CA ARG A 105 7.58 -5.02 10.27
C ARG A 105 7.29 -6.32 9.55
N ASP A 106 6.41 -7.15 10.10
CA ASP A 106 6.03 -8.42 9.49
C ASP A 106 4.92 -8.19 8.45
N ALA A 107 5.23 -8.38 7.18
CA ALA A 107 4.30 -8.33 6.05
C ALA A 107 3.81 -9.72 5.64
N GLY A 108 4.32 -10.79 6.27
CA GLY A 108 3.86 -12.17 6.23
C GLY A 108 3.44 -12.73 4.88
N ASP A 109 2.16 -12.52 4.56
CA ASP A 109 1.37 -13.21 3.55
C ASP A 109 1.62 -12.76 2.10
N ARG A 110 2.69 -12.00 1.84
CA ARG A 110 3.02 -11.43 0.52
C ARG A 110 1.95 -10.46 -0.02
N GLY A 111 0.97 -10.06 0.78
CA GLY A 111 -0.11 -9.14 0.43
C GLY A 111 0.40 -7.77 0.05
N LEU A 112 1.41 -7.28 0.78
CA LEU A 112 2.04 -5.99 0.49
C LEU A 112 2.81 -6.04 -0.84
N GLU A 113 3.57 -7.10 -1.09
CA GLU A 113 4.30 -7.28 -2.36
C GLU A 113 3.38 -7.41 -3.58
N ARG A 114 2.31 -8.18 -3.48
CA ARG A 114 1.31 -8.27 -4.57
C ARG A 114 0.67 -6.92 -4.85
N TRP A 115 0.35 -6.16 -3.81
CA TRP A 115 -0.20 -4.82 -3.97
C TRP A 115 0.81 -3.88 -4.65
N LEU A 116 2.07 -3.88 -4.21
CA LEU A 116 3.15 -3.08 -4.84
C LEU A 116 3.33 -3.42 -6.32
N LEU A 117 3.39 -4.72 -6.66
CA LEU A 117 3.46 -5.15 -8.07
C LEU A 117 2.29 -4.61 -8.89
N GLY A 118 1.08 -4.61 -8.31
CA GLY A 118 -0.12 -4.04 -8.91
C GLY A 118 0.02 -2.56 -9.27
N THR A 119 0.65 -1.75 -8.40
CA THR A 119 0.89 -0.31 -8.67
C THR A 119 1.86 -0.07 -9.83
N GLY A 120 2.74 -1.04 -10.12
CA GLY A 120 3.72 -0.99 -11.20
C GLY A 120 3.22 -1.55 -12.54
N ARG A 121 1.97 -2.03 -12.63
CA ARG A 121 1.45 -2.60 -13.89
C ARG A 121 1.48 -1.56 -15.01
N GLY A 122 1.94 -1.96 -16.20
CA GLY A 122 2.19 -1.07 -17.33
C GLY A 122 3.50 -0.27 -17.25
N LYS A 123 4.24 -0.35 -16.14
CA LYS A 123 5.63 0.14 -16.00
C LYS A 123 6.65 -1.00 -15.95
N VAL A 124 6.21 -2.17 -15.50
CA VAL A 124 6.96 -3.43 -15.49
C VAL A 124 6.55 -4.25 -16.72
N GLY A 125 7.53 -4.87 -17.40
CA GLY A 125 7.26 -5.78 -18.52
C GLY A 125 6.41 -6.98 -18.10
N GLU A 126 5.47 -7.40 -18.94
CA GLU A 126 4.51 -8.48 -18.62
C GLU A 126 5.20 -9.82 -18.31
N ASP A 127 6.34 -10.10 -18.96
CA ASP A 127 7.18 -11.26 -18.68
C ASP A 127 7.78 -11.21 -17.26
N VAL A 128 8.25 -10.04 -16.84
CA VAL A 128 8.75 -9.81 -15.48
C VAL A 128 7.61 -9.90 -14.46
N VAL A 129 6.45 -9.31 -14.75
CA VAL A 129 5.25 -9.43 -13.90
C VAL A 129 4.89 -10.90 -13.68
N ALA A 130 4.81 -11.69 -14.75
CA ALA A 130 4.46 -13.12 -14.65
C ALA A 130 5.48 -13.91 -13.81
N VAL A 131 6.77 -13.61 -13.92
CA VAL A 131 7.82 -14.23 -13.08
C VAL A 131 7.61 -13.87 -11.62
N VAL A 132 7.40 -12.60 -11.29
CA VAL A 132 7.22 -12.15 -9.91
C VAL A 132 5.92 -12.69 -9.31
N GLU A 133 4.83 -12.75 -10.05
CA GLU A 133 3.57 -13.33 -9.58
C GLU A 133 3.74 -14.80 -9.19
N LYS A 134 4.47 -15.58 -9.99
CA LYS A 134 4.80 -16.97 -9.65
C LYS A 134 5.61 -17.09 -8.36
N GLU A 135 6.53 -16.17 -8.09
CA GLU A 135 7.32 -16.11 -6.84
C GLU A 135 6.51 -15.63 -5.63
N LEU A 136 5.38 -14.96 -5.85
CA LEU A 136 4.50 -14.44 -4.81
C LEU A 136 3.46 -15.44 -4.31
N GLY A 137 3.24 -16.53 -5.06
CA GLY A 137 2.25 -17.57 -4.73
C GLY A 137 0.84 -17.13 -5.10
#